data_AF-X1I8H9-F1
#
_entry.id   AF-X1I8H9-F1
#
_cell.length_a   1.000
_cell.length_b   1.000
_cell.length_c   1.000
_cell.angle_alpha   90.00
_cell.angle_beta   90.00
_cell.angle_gamma   90.00
#
_symmetry.space_group_name_H-M   'P 1'
#
loop_
_entity.id
_entity.type
_entity.pdbx_description
1 polymer ?
#
loop_
_entity_poly.entity_id
_entity_poly.type
_entity_poly.pdbx_seq_one_letter_code
_entity_poly.pdbx_strand_id
1 'polypeptide(L)'
;MVSVAFAVRNGGINESKKEKGISHFIEHMLYKGTPTRNTKKIAEEIEKNGGELNGFTDEAVTAYWCKMPSKHLDVALDVLTDMVKNPLFDQKELEKERKVIFEEIKMRKDNPMVYVFDKIQSYLYEEPFGTPLIGTFETMNSI
;
A
#
# COMPACT_ATOMS: atom_id res chain seq x y z
N MET A 1 -20.64 -2.09 14.32
CA MET A 1 -19.35 -2.14 13.59
C MET A 1 -18.45 -1.06 14.14
N VAL A 2 -17.14 -1.28 14.17
CA VAL A 2 -16.11 -0.29 14.49
C VAL A 2 -15.08 -0.27 13.35
N SER A 3 -14.51 0.89 13.07
CA SER A 3 -13.38 1.05 12.15
C SER A 3 -12.21 1.66 12.90
N VAL A 4 -11.03 1.10 12.69
CA VAL A 4 -9.75 1.59 13.21
C VAL A 4 -8.82 1.81 12.05
N ALA A 5 -8.04 2.89 12.08
CA ALA A 5 -7.06 3.19 11.05
C ALA A 5 -5.75 3.69 11.66
N PHE A 6 -4.63 3.28 11.08
CA PHE A 6 -3.34 3.91 11.25
C PHE A 6 -3.02 4.69 9.98
N ALA A 7 -2.99 6.01 10.09
CA ALA A 7 -2.66 6.91 9.01
C ALA A 7 -1.30 7.57 9.29
N VAL A 8 -0.40 7.47 8.33
CA VAL A 8 0.90 8.13 8.34
C VAL A 8 0.79 9.36 7.45
N ARG A 9 1.17 10.53 7.96
CA ARG A 9 1.23 11.77 7.18
C ARG A 9 2.47 11.80 6.28
N ASN A 10 2.56 10.79 5.42
CA ASN A 10 3.57 10.59 4.41
C ASN A 10 2.92 9.87 3.23
N GLY A 11 3.26 10.27 2.01
CA GLY A 11 2.76 9.66 0.78
C GLY A 11 3.60 10.06 -0.42
N GLY A 12 3.04 9.95 -1.63
CA GLY A 12 3.72 10.22 -2.89
C GLY A 12 4.41 11.59 -3.02
N ILE A 13 3.90 12.62 -2.35
CA ILE A 13 4.46 13.98 -2.39
C ILE A 13 5.75 14.11 -1.59
N ASN A 14 5.99 13.18 -0.65
CA ASN A 14 7.14 13.20 0.24
C ASN A 14 8.33 12.39 -0.32
N GLU A 15 8.13 11.71 -1.44
CA GLU A 15 9.13 10.84 -2.06
C GLU A 15 10.11 11.64 -2.91
N SER A 16 11.37 11.22 -2.95
CA SER A 16 12.30 11.71 -3.97
C SER A 16 12.00 11.10 -5.34
N LYS A 17 12.51 11.73 -6.41
CA LYS A 17 12.43 11.18 -7.78
C LYS A 17 12.89 9.72 -7.86
N LYS A 18 13.96 9.37 -7.13
CA LYS A 18 14.61 8.07 -7.20
C LYS A 18 13.80 6.95 -6.55
N GLU A 19 12.93 7.29 -5.60
CA GLU A 19 12.14 6.32 -4.84
C GLU A 19 10.64 6.45 -5.09
N LYS A 20 10.22 7.21 -6.11
CA LYS A 20 8.79 7.43 -6.38
C LYS A 20 8.05 6.08 -6.46
N GLY A 21 6.97 5.96 -5.70
CA GLY A 21 6.17 4.77 -5.51
C GLY A 21 6.55 3.93 -4.28
N ILE A 22 7.56 4.33 -3.51
CA ILE A 22 7.97 3.58 -2.31
C ILE A 22 6.86 3.51 -1.25
N SER A 23 6.04 4.56 -1.08
CA SER A 23 4.93 4.56 -0.11
C SER A 23 3.87 3.54 -0.51
N HIS A 24 3.55 3.47 -1.80
CA HIS A 24 2.65 2.47 -2.38
C HIS A 24 3.23 1.05 -2.28
N PHE A 25 4.53 0.90 -2.54
CA PHE A 25 5.20 -0.39 -2.37
C PHE A 25 5.14 -0.86 -0.90
N ILE A 26 5.46 0.03 0.05
CA ILE A 26 5.39 -0.27 1.48
C ILE A 26 3.97 -0.67 1.86
N GLU A 27 2.95 0.01 1.33
CA GLU A 27 1.56 -0.37 1.53
C GLU A 27 1.27 -1.83 1.17
N HIS A 28 1.69 -2.28 -0.01
CA HIS A 28 1.60 -3.69 -0.41
C HIS A 28 2.34 -4.62 0.54
N MET A 29 3.56 -4.23 0.93
CA MET A 29 4.45 -5.08 1.71
C MET A 29 4.02 -5.30 3.15
N LEU A 30 3.28 -4.37 3.74
CA LEU A 30 2.76 -4.53 5.12
C LEU A 30 1.77 -5.70 5.24
N TYR A 31 1.18 -6.16 4.14
CA TYR A 31 0.35 -7.36 4.09
C TYR A 31 1.14 -8.67 3.96
N LYS A 32 2.44 -8.60 3.61
CA LYS A 32 3.23 -9.79 3.25
C LYS A 32 3.87 -10.50 4.43
N GLY A 33 3.60 -9.98 5.63
CA GLY A 33 3.83 -10.69 6.86
C GLY A 33 4.73 -9.94 7.83
N THR A 34 4.73 -10.49 9.03
CA THR A 34 5.44 -10.06 10.22
C THR A 34 6.18 -11.28 10.78
N PRO A 35 7.04 -11.12 11.79
CA PRO A 35 7.64 -12.25 12.50
C PRO A 35 6.62 -13.24 13.09
N THR A 36 5.37 -12.82 13.34
CA THR A 36 4.36 -13.64 14.01
C THR A 36 3.19 -14.07 13.10
N ARG A 37 3.05 -13.45 11.92
CA ARG A 37 1.96 -13.69 10.96
C ARG A 37 2.45 -13.64 9.53
N ASN A 38 2.17 -14.68 8.75
CA ASN A 38 2.30 -14.59 7.29
C ASN A 38 1.03 -13.97 6.67
N THR A 39 1.07 -13.65 5.37
CA THR A 39 -0.05 -13.08 4.61
C THR A 39 -1.38 -13.79 4.86
N LYS A 40 -1.37 -15.13 4.82
CA LYS A 40 -2.57 -15.94 5.01
C LYS A 40 -3.14 -15.77 6.43
N LYS A 41 -2.28 -15.80 7.44
CA LYS A 41 -2.68 -15.66 8.85
C LYS A 41 -3.25 -14.27 9.14
N ILE A 42 -2.69 -13.21 8.53
CA ILE A 42 -3.24 -11.85 8.61
C ILE A 42 -4.69 -11.85 8.10
N ALA A 43 -4.92 -12.36 6.88
CA ALA A 43 -6.26 -12.41 6.29
C ALA A 43 -7.22 -13.26 7.12
N GLU A 44 -6.81 -14.48 7.51
CA GLU A 44 -7.64 -15.38 8.31
C GLU A 44 -8.04 -14.80 9.65
N GLU A 45 -7.15 -14.09 10.36
CA GLU A 45 -7.47 -13.48 11.65
C GLU A 45 -8.53 -12.39 11.55
N ILE A 46 -8.56 -11.64 10.44
CA ILE A 46 -9.57 -10.60 10.20
C ILE A 46 -10.88 -11.21 9.68
N GLU A 47 -10.81 -12.00 8.61
CA GLU A 47 -11.98 -12.52 7.90
C GLU A 47 -12.80 -13.49 8.76
N LYS A 48 -12.15 -14.35 9.56
CA LYS A 48 -12.87 -15.29 10.45
C LYS A 48 -13.72 -14.58 11.51
N ASN A 49 -13.39 -13.33 11.82
CA ASN A 49 -14.10 -12.50 12.77
C ASN A 49 -15.10 -11.53 12.07
N GLY A 50 -15.36 -11.73 10.78
CA GLY A 50 -16.26 -10.89 9.98
C GLY A 50 -15.71 -9.48 9.74
N GLY A 51 -14.38 -9.34 9.77
CA GLY A 51 -13.68 -8.09 9.49
C GLY A 51 -13.29 -7.93 8.03
N GLU A 52 -12.97 -6.70 7.68
CA GLU A 52 -12.36 -6.29 6.43
C GLU A 52 -11.11 -5.48 6.77
N LEU A 53 -10.00 -5.77 6.10
CA LEU A 53 -8.71 -5.10 6.26
C LEU A 53 -8.29 -4.57 4.90
N ASN A 54 -7.91 -3.30 4.84
CA ASN A 54 -7.47 -2.68 3.59
C ASN A 54 -6.53 -1.50 3.88
N GLY A 55 -5.88 -1.01 2.82
CA GLY A 55 -4.94 0.08 2.86
C GLY A 55 -5.12 0.96 1.64
N PHE A 56 -4.57 2.17 1.72
CA PHE A 56 -4.42 3.01 0.56
C PHE A 56 -3.24 3.95 0.74
N THR A 57 -2.66 4.31 -0.39
CA THR A 57 -1.67 5.37 -0.50
C THR A 57 -2.28 6.51 -1.31
N ASP A 58 -2.01 7.73 -0.87
CA ASP A 58 -2.30 8.98 -1.58
C ASP A 58 -1.04 9.86 -1.55
N GLU A 59 -1.11 11.05 -2.13
CA GLU A 59 0.04 11.95 -2.23
C GLU A 59 0.52 12.40 -0.84
N ALA A 60 -0.36 12.68 0.12
CA ALA A 60 0.03 13.20 1.43
C ALA A 60 -0.17 12.24 2.61
N VAL A 61 -0.78 11.06 2.36
CA VAL A 61 -1.15 10.12 3.42
C VAL A 61 -1.12 8.68 2.90
N THR A 62 -0.59 7.78 3.71
CA THR A 62 -0.77 6.33 3.56
C THR A 62 -1.50 5.83 4.80
N ALA A 63 -2.55 5.03 4.61
CA ALA A 63 -3.34 4.53 5.72
C ALA A 63 -3.64 3.04 5.59
N TYR A 64 -3.72 2.38 6.74
CA TYR A 64 -4.09 0.99 6.91
C TYR A 64 -5.25 0.94 7.87
N TRP A 65 -6.32 0.26 7.51
CA TRP A 65 -7.54 0.26 8.29
C TRP A 65 -8.19 -1.10 8.34
N CYS A 66 -8.90 -1.34 9.45
CA CYS A 66 -9.70 -2.52 9.66
C CYS A 66 -11.09 -2.13 10.14
N LYS A 67 -12.11 -2.72 9.53
CA LYS A 67 -13.52 -2.56 9.91
C LYS A 67 -14.06 -3.92 10.35
N MET A 68 -14.62 -4.01 11.55
CA MET A 68 -15.12 -5.28 12.07
C MET A 68 -16.22 -5.12 13.14
N PRO A 69 -16.87 -6.19 13.61
CA PRO A 69 -17.77 -6.13 14.76
C PRO A 69 -17.05 -5.59 16.00
N SER A 70 -17.68 -4.66 16.74
CA SER A 70 -17.04 -3.94 17.85
C SER A 70 -16.49 -4.84 18.96
N LYS A 71 -17.10 -6.02 19.17
CA LYS A 71 -16.62 -7.05 20.12
C LYS A 71 -15.24 -7.63 19.78
N HIS A 72 -14.72 -7.38 18.58
CA HIS A 72 -13.42 -7.86 18.11
C HIS A 72 -12.39 -6.74 17.94
N LEU A 73 -12.63 -5.54 18.49
CA LEU A 73 -11.72 -4.39 18.40
C LEU A 73 -10.27 -4.74 18.75
N ASP A 74 -10.05 -5.56 19.77
CA ASP A 74 -8.71 -5.99 20.19
C ASP A 74 -7.98 -6.76 19.08
N VAL A 75 -8.69 -7.56 18.28
CA VAL A 75 -8.11 -8.30 17.14
C VAL A 75 -7.69 -7.32 16.04
N ALA A 76 -8.52 -6.33 15.71
CA ALA A 76 -8.15 -5.30 14.72
C ALA A 76 -6.89 -4.55 15.15
N LEU A 77 -6.84 -4.12 16.43
CA LEU A 77 -5.70 -3.38 16.96
C LEU A 77 -4.43 -4.23 16.97
N ASP A 78 -4.51 -5.48 17.39
CA ASP A 78 -3.37 -6.39 17.44
C ASP A 78 -2.79 -6.66 16.04
N VAL A 79 -3.65 -7.01 15.07
CA VAL A 79 -3.23 -7.26 13.69
C VAL A 79 -2.65 -6.01 13.04
N LEU A 80 -3.36 -4.87 13.09
CA LEU A 80 -2.87 -3.62 12.50
C LEU A 80 -1.56 -3.15 13.14
N THR A 81 -1.40 -3.32 14.45
CA THR A 81 -0.18 -2.89 15.16
C THR A 81 1.01 -3.74 14.75
N ASP A 82 0.82 -5.06 14.64
CA ASP A 82 1.88 -5.96 14.21
C ASP A 82 2.30 -5.67 12.76
N MET A 83 1.33 -5.45 11.85
CA MET A 83 1.61 -5.09 10.45
C MET A 83 2.44 -3.81 10.34
N VAL A 84 2.05 -2.75 11.06
CA VAL A 84 2.70 -1.44 10.94
C VAL A 84 4.05 -1.40 11.66
N LYS A 85 4.19 -2.09 12.79
CA LYS A 85 5.42 -2.00 13.61
C LYS A 85 6.46 -3.07 13.27
N ASN A 86 6.03 -4.23 12.77
CA ASN A 86 6.91 -5.37 12.54
C ASN A 86 6.80 -5.95 11.11
N PRO A 87 6.80 -5.15 10.03
CA PRO A 87 6.81 -5.69 8.67
C PRO A 87 8.12 -6.45 8.41
N LEU A 88 8.04 -7.64 7.82
CA LEU A 88 9.20 -8.50 7.60
C LEU A 88 10.05 -8.07 6.38
N PHE A 89 9.41 -7.47 5.37
CA PHE A 89 10.03 -7.15 4.07
C PHE A 89 10.84 -8.33 3.49
N ASP A 90 10.25 -9.52 3.48
CA ASP A 90 10.90 -10.72 2.92
C ASP A 90 11.24 -10.52 1.44
N GLN A 91 12.48 -10.83 1.05
CA GLN A 91 12.97 -10.60 -0.32
C GLN A 91 12.15 -11.35 -1.38
N LYS A 92 11.64 -12.55 -1.07
CA LYS A 92 10.85 -13.31 -2.06
C LYS A 92 9.48 -12.68 -2.25
N GLU A 93 8.88 -12.14 -1.18
CA GLU A 93 7.62 -11.41 -1.27
C GLU A 93 7.81 -10.04 -1.94
N LEU A 94 8.92 -9.34 -1.69
CA LEU A 94 9.30 -8.12 -2.41
C LEU A 94 9.34 -8.35 -3.92
N GLU A 95 10.04 -9.39 -4.39
CA GLU A 95 10.13 -9.69 -5.82
C GLU A 95 8.81 -10.17 -6.44
N LYS A 96 7.90 -10.72 -5.64
CA LYS A 96 6.54 -11.04 -6.10
C LYS A 96 5.70 -9.78 -6.24
N GLU A 97 5.69 -8.92 -5.22
CA GLU A 97 4.89 -7.71 -5.23
C GLU A 97 5.36 -6.69 -6.25
N ARG A 98 6.67 -6.62 -6.51
CA ARG A 98 7.20 -5.83 -7.63
C ARG A 98 6.52 -6.19 -8.95
N LYS A 99 6.28 -7.48 -9.19
CA LYS A 99 5.59 -7.95 -10.41
C LYS A 99 4.10 -7.61 -10.38
N VAL A 100 3.45 -7.66 -9.21
CA VAL A 100 2.05 -7.23 -9.05
C VAL A 100 1.93 -5.75 -9.40
N ILE A 101 2.80 -4.91 -8.84
CA ILE A 101 2.83 -3.46 -9.12
C ILE A 101 3.13 -3.19 -10.60
N PHE A 102 4.00 -3.98 -11.26
CA PHE A 102 4.19 -3.88 -12.71
C PHE A 102 2.92 -4.14 -13.51
N GLU A 103 2.10 -5.11 -13.10
CA GLU A 103 0.81 -5.32 -13.74
C GLU A 103 -0.16 -4.17 -13.46
N GLU A 104 -0.14 -3.58 -12.27
CA GLU A 104 -0.94 -2.38 -11.97
C GLU A 104 -0.54 -1.17 -12.82
N ILE A 105 0.76 -0.93 -13.02
CA ILE A 105 1.25 0.12 -13.93
C ILE A 105 0.71 -0.10 -15.35
N LYS A 106 0.69 -1.34 -15.83
CA LYS A 106 0.11 -1.68 -17.15
C LYS A 106 -1.40 -1.47 -17.16
N MET A 107 -2.12 -1.94 -16.14
CA MET A 107 -3.56 -1.79 -16.03
C MET A 107 -4.00 -0.32 -15.99
N ARG A 108 -3.25 0.55 -15.31
CA ARG A 108 -3.49 2.00 -15.33
C ARG A 108 -3.31 2.60 -16.73
N LYS A 109 -2.30 2.15 -17.46
CA LYS A 109 -2.06 2.58 -18.85
C LYS A 109 -3.15 2.09 -19.81
N ASP A 110 -3.68 0.89 -19.58
CA ASP A 110 -4.75 0.29 -20.37
C ASP A 110 -6.14 0.85 -20.02
N ASN A 111 -6.27 1.59 -18.91
CA ASN A 111 -7.47 2.31 -18.54
C ASN A 111 -7.38 3.77 -19.03
N PRO A 112 -8.11 4.17 -20.10
CA PRO A 112 -7.96 5.49 -20.70
C PRO A 112 -8.27 6.64 -19.74
N MET A 113 -9.23 6.46 -18.84
CA MET A 113 -9.60 7.49 -17.86
C MET A 113 -8.45 7.76 -16.90
N VAL A 114 -7.89 6.68 -16.32
CA VAL A 114 -6.76 6.80 -15.37
C VAL A 114 -5.52 7.35 -16.08
N TYR A 115 -5.21 6.82 -17.27
CA TYR A 115 -4.04 7.25 -18.03
C TYR A 115 -4.10 8.73 -18.43
N VAL A 116 -5.28 9.25 -18.78
CA VAL A 116 -5.44 10.69 -19.08
C VAL A 116 -5.16 11.54 -17.85
N PHE A 117 -5.64 11.16 -16.66
CA PHE A 117 -5.33 11.89 -15.42
C PHE A 117 -3.85 11.84 -15.07
N ASP A 118 -3.21 10.67 -15.18
CA ASP A 118 -1.76 10.53 -14.97
C ASP A 118 -0.97 11.44 -15.93
N LYS A 119 -1.42 11.58 -17.18
CA LYS A 119 -0.81 12.47 -18.16
C LYS A 119 -1.02 13.94 -17.85
N ILE A 120 -2.24 14.34 -17.48
CA ILE A 120 -2.53 15.70 -17.05
C ILE A 120 -1.64 16.08 -15.86
N GLN A 121 -1.54 15.22 -14.84
CA GLN A 121 -0.66 15.43 -13.69
C GLN A 121 0.79 15.62 -14.12
N SER A 122 1.31 14.79 -15.03
CA SER A 122 2.69 14.89 -15.52
C SER A 122 2.99 16.15 -16.33
N TYR A 123 1.97 16.78 -16.93
CA TYR A 123 2.15 18.04 -17.68
C TYR A 123 1.95 19.28 -16.80
N LEU A 124 1.23 19.15 -15.69
CA LEU A 124 0.96 20.26 -14.78
C LEU A 124 2.04 20.43 -13.71
N TYR A 125 2.72 19.35 -13.33
CA TYR A 125 3.62 19.35 -12.17
C TYR A 125 5.00 18.76 -12.49
N GLU A 126 6.03 19.30 -11.86
CA GLU A 126 7.37 18.71 -11.85
C GLU A 126 7.44 17.51 -10.90
N GLU A 127 8.48 16.71 -11.04
CA GLU A 127 8.76 15.62 -10.12
C GLU A 127 9.01 16.14 -8.70
N PRO A 128 8.61 15.41 -7.64
CA PRO A 128 8.06 14.05 -7.67
C PRO A 128 6.54 13.99 -7.92
N PHE A 129 5.83 15.11 -7.85
CA PHE A 129 4.37 15.12 -7.95
C PHE A 129 3.87 14.89 -9.38
N GLY A 130 4.66 15.24 -10.40
CA GLY A 130 4.37 14.92 -11.81
C GLY A 130 4.51 13.44 -12.17
N THR A 131 5.09 12.62 -11.29
CA THR A 131 5.25 11.18 -11.52
C THR A 131 4.09 10.42 -10.87
N PRO A 132 3.53 9.37 -11.53
CA PRO A 132 2.45 8.59 -10.96
C PRO A 132 2.73 8.09 -9.54
N LEU A 133 1.69 8.08 -8.70
CA LEU A 133 1.77 7.69 -7.29
C LEU A 133 2.36 6.29 -7.07
N ILE A 134 2.06 5.34 -7.96
CA ILE A 134 2.56 3.97 -7.91
C ILE A 134 3.99 3.82 -8.45
N GLY A 135 4.63 4.93 -8.84
CA GLY A 135 5.96 4.97 -9.43
C GLY A 135 6.01 4.57 -10.90
N THR A 136 7.19 4.15 -11.34
CA THR A 136 7.46 3.71 -12.72
C THR A 136 8.21 2.39 -12.72
N PHE A 137 8.32 1.72 -13.87
CA PHE A 137 9.18 0.55 -14.00
C PHE A 137 10.63 0.83 -13.57
N GLU A 138 11.14 2.04 -13.74
CA GLU A 138 12.50 2.40 -13.35
C GLU A 138 12.63 2.46 -11.83
N THR A 139 11.78 3.23 -11.16
CA THR A 139 11.84 3.39 -9.70
C THR A 139 11.51 2.08 -8.97
N MET A 140 10.54 1.33 -9.50
CA MET A 140 10.20 0.00 -9.00
C MET A 140 11.27 -1.05 -9.29
N ASN A 141 12.30 -0.80 -10.09
CA ASN A 141 13.46 -1.70 -10.20
C ASN A 141 14.63 -1.28 -9.31
N SER A 142 14.62 -0.04 -8.82
CA SER A 142 15.66 0.48 -7.92
C SER A 142 15.37 0.28 -6.44
N ILE A 143 14.11 0.00 -6.09
CA ILE A 143 13.66 -0.40 -4.73
C ILE A 143 14.03 -1.86 -4.50
#